data_AF-A0A2G6QSG2-F1
#
_entry.id   AF-A0A2G6QSG2-F1
#
_cell.length_a   1.000
_cell.length_b   1.000
_cell.length_c   1.000
_cell.angle_alpha   90.00
_cell.angle_beta   90.00
_cell.angle_gamma   90.00
#
_symmetry.space_group_name_H-M   'P 1'
#
loop_
_entity.id
_entity.type
_entity.pdbx_description
1 polymer ?
#
loop_
_entity_poly.entity_id
_entity_poly.type
_entity_poly.pdbx_seq_one_letter_code
_entity_poly.pdbx_strand_id
1 'polypeptide(L)' 'MSEQPDSAEFTLAGDFTPPTKEQWEKEVLRVLNRRRPEGKELTLEQAYRRLNTTTVDGLHIKPLYT' A
#
# COMPACT_ATOMS: atom_id res chain seq x y z
N MET A 1 18.16 -0.75 -40.12
CA MET A 1 17.12 0.17 -39.63
C MET A 1 16.28 -0.66 -38.67
N SER A 2 16.48 -0.49 -37.36
CA SER A 2 15.71 -1.25 -36.38
C SER A 2 14.38 -0.52 -36.17
N GLU A 3 13.32 -1.01 -36.81
CA GLU A 3 11.96 -0.62 -36.43
C GLU A 3 11.70 -1.19 -35.04
N GLN A 4 11.82 -0.32 -34.03
CA GLN A 4 11.20 -0.57 -32.74
C GLN A 4 9.69 -0.65 -33.01
N PRO A 5 8.97 -1.66 -32.51
CA PRO A 5 7.53 -1.67 -32.63
C PRO A 5 7.00 -0.41 -31.96
N ASP A 6 6.21 0.36 -32.72
CA ASP A 6 5.33 1.41 -32.23
C ASP A 6 4.73 0.96 -30.89
N SER A 7 4.80 1.83 -29.89
CA SER A 7 4.14 1.69 -28.60
C SER A 7 2.63 1.62 -28.83
N ALA A 8 2.13 0.47 -29.31
CA ALA A 8 0.72 0.14 -29.34
C ALA A 8 0.18 0.46 -27.96
N GLU A 9 -0.88 1.27 -27.90
CA GLU A 9 -1.48 1.78 -26.66
C GLU A 9 -1.75 0.64 -25.67
N PHE A 10 -0.80 0.41 -24.77
CA PHE A 10 -0.97 -0.54 -23.69
C PHE A 10 -1.79 0.14 -22.61
N THR A 11 -3.08 -0.16 -22.57
CA THR A 11 -3.93 0.20 -21.43
C THR A 11 -3.47 -0.61 -20.22
N LEU A 12 -2.90 0.07 -19.23
CA LEU A 12 -2.38 -0.53 -17.99
C LEU A 12 -3.41 -0.37 -16.85
N ALA A 13 -3.11 0.48 -15.87
CA ALA A 13 -4.00 0.79 -14.76
C ALA A 13 -5.30 1.51 -15.21
N GLY A 14 -5.33 2.05 -16.43
CA GLY A 14 -6.47 2.78 -16.98
C GLY A 14 -7.69 1.91 -17.27
N ASP A 15 -7.55 0.58 -17.33
CA ASP A 15 -8.68 -0.35 -17.48
C ASP A 15 -9.43 -0.58 -16.15
N PHE A 16 -8.80 -0.23 -15.03
CA PHE A 16 -9.36 -0.45 -13.70
C PHE A 16 -10.01 0.82 -13.14
N THR A 17 -10.95 0.61 -12.22
CA THR A 17 -11.45 1.72 -11.40
C THR A 17 -10.28 2.33 -10.60
N PRO A 18 -10.11 3.67 -10.60
CA PRO A 18 -9.03 4.32 -9.86
C PRO A 18 -9.09 3.94 -8.37
N PRO A 19 -8.01 3.39 -7.80
CA PRO A 19 -8.02 2.99 -6.40
C PRO A 19 -8.06 4.22 -5.48
N THR A 20 -8.74 4.09 -4.34
CA THR A 20 -8.72 5.13 -3.30
C THR A 20 -7.77 4.75 -2.16
N LYS A 21 -7.33 5.76 -1.40
CA LYS A 21 -6.49 5.55 -0.20
C LYS A 21 -7.19 4.65 0.82
N GLU A 22 -8.50 4.83 1.00
CA GLU A 22 -9.32 4.03 1.94
C GLU A 22 -9.38 2.55 1.53
N GLN A 23 -9.43 2.24 0.23
CA GLN A 23 -9.38 0.87 -0.26
C GLN A 23 -8.05 0.20 0.07
N TRP A 24 -6.94 0.94 -0.06
CA TRP A 24 -5.62 0.47 0.35
C TRP A 24 -5.54 0.24 1.87
N GLU A 25 -6.01 1.20 2.67
CA GLU A 25 -6.00 1.12 4.14
C GLU A 25 -6.80 -0.08 4.66
N LYS A 26 -7.94 -0.38 4.03
CA LYS A 26 -8.77 -1.56 4.33
C LYS A 26 -8.02 -2.86 4.11
N GLU A 27 -7.33 -3.02 2.98
CA GLU A 27 -6.54 -4.22 2.71
C GLU A 27 -5.33 -4.35 3.64
N VAL A 28 -4.68 -3.23 3.99
CA VAL A 28 -3.60 -3.21 5.00
C VAL A 28 -4.08 -3.73 6.35
N LEU A 29 -5.23 -3.25 6.83
CA LEU A 29 -5.83 -3.72 8.07
C LEU A 29 -6.19 -5.20 8.01
N ARG A 30 -6.80 -5.65 6.90
CA ARG A 30 -7.15 -7.05 6.67
C ARG A 30 -5.94 -7.97 6.82
N VAL A 31 -4.80 -7.60 6.23
CA VAL A 31 -3.57 -8.39 6.31
C VAL A 31 -3.02 -8.43 7.74
N LEU A 32 -2.96 -7.27 8.40
CA LEU A 32 -2.40 -7.15 9.76
C LEU A 32 -3.25 -7.82 10.83
N ASN A 33 -4.56 -7.96 10.60
CA ASN A 33 -5.51 -8.62 11.51
C ASN A 33 -5.80 -10.09 11.18
N ARG A 34 -5.26 -10.64 10.08
CA ARG A 34 -5.58 -11.99 9.57
C ARG A 34 -5.50 -13.14 10.59
N ARG A 35 -4.68 -13.02 11.64
CA ARG A 35 -4.50 -14.04 12.69
C ARG A 35 -4.67 -13.48 14.10
N ARG A 36 -5.32 -12.33 14.25
CA ARG A 36 -5.59 -11.74 15.56
C ARG A 36 -6.92 -12.32 16.10
N PRO A 37 -6.98 -12.63 17.40
CA PRO A 37 -8.23 -13.07 18.01
C PRO A 37 -9.24 -11.92 18.05
N GLU A 38 -10.52 -12.26 18.11
CA GLU A 38 -11.62 -11.29 18.21
C GLU A 38 -11.41 -10.35 19.40
N GLY A 39 -11.65 -9.05 19.17
CA GLY A 39 -11.42 -7.99 20.16
C GLY A 39 -9.96 -7.55 20.33
N LYS A 40 -8.98 -8.16 19.64
CA LYS A 40 -7.57 -7.71 19.60
C LYS A 40 -7.11 -7.23 18.23
N GLU A 41 -8.05 -6.84 17.39
CA GLU A 41 -7.79 -6.24 16.08
C GLU A 41 -7.08 -4.91 16.24
N LEU A 42 -6.19 -4.61 15.29
CA LEU A 42 -5.51 -3.33 15.19
C LEU A 42 -6.42 -2.30 14.56
N THR A 43 -6.35 -1.08 15.09
CA THR A 43 -6.86 0.11 14.40
C THR A 43 -5.88 0.56 13.32
N LEU A 44 -6.33 1.42 12.40
CA LEU A 44 -5.50 1.94 11.32
C LEU A 44 -4.24 2.66 11.83
N GLU A 45 -4.40 3.46 12.89
CA GLU A 45 -3.28 4.19 13.49
C GLU A 45 -2.24 3.24 14.08
N GLN A 46 -2.68 2.17 14.75
CA GLN A 46 -1.79 1.14 15.30
C GLN A 46 -1.11 0.34 14.19
N ALA A 47 -1.81 0.06 13.10
CA ALA A 47 -1.26 -0.57 11.91
C ALA A 47 -0.13 0.26 11.29
N TYR A 48 -0.36 1.57 11.07
CA TYR A 48 0.66 2.48 10.55
C TYR A 48 1.88 2.58 11.45
N ARG A 49 1.70 2.71 12.77
CA ARG A 49 2.82 2.71 13.72
C ARG A 49 3.69 1.46 13.62
N ARG A 50 3.07 0.30 13.32
CA ARG A 50 3.77 -0.98 13.20
C ARG A 50 4.52 -1.13 11.86
N LEU A 51 4.04 -0.45 10.82
CA LEU A 51 4.65 -0.45 9.49
C LEU A 51 5.71 0.65 9.34
N ASN A 52 5.68 1.68 10.19
CA ASN A 52 6.70 2.71 10.21
C ASN A 52 8.00 2.16 10.77
N THR A 53 9.10 2.49 10.10
CA THR A 53 10.45 2.22 10.61
C THR A 53 10.97 3.49 11.26
N THR A 54 11.59 3.35 12.44
CA THR A 54 12.26 4.46 13.13
C THR A 54 13.74 4.13 13.23
N THR A 55 14.60 5.03 12.74
CA THR A 55 16.06 4.87 12.86
C THR A 55 16.53 5.21 14.28
N VAL A 56 17.79 4.89 14.60
CA VAL A 56 18.38 5.16 15.93
C VAL A 56 18.43 6.66 16.23
N ASP A 57 18.63 7.48 15.21
CA ASP A 57 18.64 8.94 15.23
C ASP A 57 17.24 9.58 15.19
N GLY A 58 16.17 8.77 15.15
CA GLY A 58 14.79 9.23 15.28
C GLY A 58 14.09 9.59 13.96
N LEU A 59 14.66 9.22 12.80
CA LEU A 59 13.99 9.40 11.52
C LEU A 59 12.82 8.40 11.38
N HIS A 60 11.62 8.93 11.11
CA HIS A 60 10.44 8.12 10.83
C HIS A 60 10.25 7.91 9.32
N ILE A 61 10.33 6.65 8.90
CA ILE A 61 10.18 6.21 7.53
C ILE A 61 8.80 5.57 7.38
N LYS A 62 7.97 6.15 6.51
CA LYS A 62 6.62 5.65 6.23
C LYS A 62 6.66 4.51 5.21
N PRO A 63 5.72 3.55 5.28
CA PRO A 63 5.66 2.45 4.30
C PRO A 63 5.17 2.89 2.92
N LEU A 64 4.49 4.04 2.83
CA LEU A 64 3.96 4.58 1.58
C LEU A 64 4.26 6.08 1.51
N TYR A 65 4.78 6.50 0.36
CA TYR A 65 4.98 7.89 -0.04
C TYR A 65 4.07 8.13 -1.25
N THR A 66 3.41 9.28 -1.28
CA THR A 66 2.47 9.69 -2.33
C THR A 66 2.97 10.92 -3.03
#